data_AF-A0A160T7P5-F1
#
_entry.id   AF-A0A160T7P5-F1
#
_cell.length_a   1.000
_cell.length_b   1.000
_cell.length_c   1.000
_cell.angle_alpha   90.00
_cell.angle_beta   90.00
_cell.angle_gamma   90.00
#
_symmetry.space_group_name_H-M   'P 1'
#
loop_
_entity.id
_entity.type
_entity.pdbx_description
1 polymer ?
#
loop_
_entity_poly.entity_id
_entity_poly.type
_entity_poly.pdbx_seq_one_letter_code
_entity_poly.pdbx_strand_id
1 'polypeptide(L)'
;MSTESPRSRKRILLIAAGALVGACALCSAVIVMFSDTTPPAETAETAEVADRAATIEIADIEPTDEPTNAPTPTDEPTAVPTEEPTAVPSSTPLPTDTPIPTATPPPATATPVPLAAYPEITAVNKQAEYVDIRNNTGADVGMAGWMLVSEKGPQYCPLDGIGTFPAGATIRIFALARQTVPGEFSCGHESEIWNNSDPDPAVLLAPGGVEVSRR
;
A
#
# COMPACT_ATOMS: atom_id res chain seq x y z
N MET A 1 -26.27 -47.68 -50.46
CA MET A 1 -27.43 -47.17 -49.69
C MET A 1 -27.84 -48.27 -48.73
N SER A 2 -27.19 -48.33 -47.56
CA SER A 2 -27.33 -49.45 -46.63
C SER A 2 -28.28 -49.06 -45.50
N THR A 3 -29.36 -49.83 -45.39
CA THR A 3 -30.48 -49.66 -44.48
C THR A 3 -30.11 -50.12 -43.07
N GLU A 4 -30.05 -49.19 -42.11
CA GLU A 4 -29.85 -49.49 -40.70
C GLU A 4 -31.14 -50.02 -40.04
N SER A 5 -31.03 -51.11 -39.30
CA SER A 5 -32.15 -51.92 -38.78
C SER A 5 -32.85 -51.28 -37.57
N PRO A 6 -34.21 -51.30 -37.50
CA PRO A 6 -35.01 -50.60 -36.48
C PRO A 6 -34.90 -51.18 -35.05
N ARG A 7 -34.17 -52.28 -34.84
CA ARG A 7 -33.93 -52.85 -33.49
C ARG A 7 -32.85 -52.12 -32.69
N SER A 8 -31.95 -51.37 -33.34
CA SER A 8 -30.84 -50.69 -32.67
C SER A 8 -31.30 -49.45 -31.87
N ARG A 9 -32.23 -48.67 -32.43
CA ARG A 9 -32.71 -47.42 -31.81
C ARG A 9 -33.48 -47.63 -30.50
N LYS A 10 -34.24 -48.74 -30.39
CA LYS A 10 -34.98 -49.07 -29.15
C LYS A 10 -34.08 -49.50 -27.99
N ARG A 11 -32.92 -50.11 -28.27
CA ARG A 11 -31.96 -50.48 -27.21
C ARG A 11 -31.19 -49.28 -26.68
N ILE A 12 -30.88 -48.32 -27.54
CA ILE A 12 -30.17 -47.09 -27.15
C ILE A 12 -31.10 -46.15 -26.35
N LEU A 13 -32.39 -46.05 -26.72
CA LEU A 13 -33.35 -45.21 -25.97
C LEU A 13 -33.72 -45.78 -24.59
N LEU A 14 -33.69 -47.10 -24.39
CA LEU A 14 -33.99 -47.70 -23.09
C LEU A 14 -32.84 -47.56 -22.07
N ILE A 15 -31.60 -47.42 -22.53
CA ILE A 15 -30.44 -47.20 -21.64
C ILE A 15 -30.38 -45.74 -21.16
N ALA A 16 -30.81 -44.78 -21.99
CA ALA A 16 -30.86 -43.36 -21.61
C ALA A 16 -31.97 -43.03 -20.58
N ALA A 17 -33.10 -43.74 -20.58
CA ALA A 17 -34.17 -43.53 -19.62
C ALA A 17 -33.90 -44.19 -18.25
N GLY A 18 -33.10 -45.25 -18.19
CA GLY A 18 -32.74 -45.95 -16.94
C GLY A 18 -31.66 -45.23 -16.12
N ALA A 19 -30.76 -44.48 -16.77
CA ALA A 19 -29.69 -43.75 -16.08
C ALA A 19 -30.15 -42.43 -15.45
N LEU A 20 -31.29 -41.86 -15.90
CA LEU A 20 -31.82 -40.60 -15.35
C LEU A 20 -32.66 -40.78 -14.07
N VAL A 21 -33.10 -42.00 -13.75
CA VAL A 21 -33.88 -42.31 -12.53
C VAL A 21 -33.04 -43.02 -11.46
N GLY A 22 -31.91 -43.64 -11.83
CA GLY A 22 -30.98 -44.30 -10.90
C GLY A 22 -29.93 -43.38 -10.23
N ALA A 23 -29.71 -42.17 -10.75
CA ALA A 23 -28.78 -41.21 -10.15
C ALA A 23 -29.45 -40.24 -9.15
N CYS A 24 -30.79 -40.26 -9.03
CA CYS A 24 -31.53 -39.38 -8.14
C CYS A 24 -31.92 -40.03 -6.79
N ALA A 25 -31.64 -41.33 -6.60
CA ALA A 25 -31.95 -42.06 -5.36
C ALA A 25 -30.72 -42.52 -4.56
N LEU A 26 -29.50 -42.26 -5.07
CA LEU A 26 -28.25 -42.43 -4.30
C LEU A 26 -27.66 -41.09 -3.83
N CYS A 27 -28.23 -39.95 -4.25
CA CYS A 27 -27.88 -38.62 -3.73
C CYS A 27 -28.67 -38.21 -2.47
N SER A 28 -29.73 -38.94 -2.09
CA SER A 28 -30.54 -38.61 -0.90
C SER A 28 -30.12 -39.36 0.38
N ALA A 29 -29.12 -40.25 0.32
CA ALA A 29 -28.68 -41.04 1.47
C ALA A 29 -27.30 -40.64 2.04
N VAL A 30 -26.59 -39.67 1.44
CA VAL A 30 -25.27 -39.19 1.92
C VAL A 30 -25.36 -37.82 2.61
N ILE A 31 -26.52 -37.14 2.58
CA ILE A 31 -26.72 -35.80 3.19
C ILE A 31 -27.43 -35.91 4.55
N VAL A 32 -27.28 -37.01 5.30
CA VAL A 32 -27.82 -37.13 6.68
C VAL A 32 -26.78 -37.67 7.68
N MET A 33 -25.48 -37.51 7.43
CA MET A 33 -24.43 -37.93 8.37
C MET A 33 -23.40 -36.84 8.72
N PHE A 34 -23.67 -35.57 8.42
CA PHE A 34 -22.82 -34.43 8.84
C PHE A 34 -23.63 -33.24 9.37
N SER A 35 -24.65 -33.50 10.19
CA SER A 35 -25.44 -32.45 10.85
C SER A 35 -25.47 -32.56 12.37
N ASP A 36 -24.36 -33.02 12.99
CA ASP A 36 -24.21 -32.88 14.43
C ASP A 36 -22.75 -32.57 14.80
N THR A 37 -22.39 -31.30 14.68
CA THR A 37 -21.33 -30.72 15.52
C THR A 37 -21.88 -29.41 16.03
N THR A 38 -22.81 -29.54 16.96
CA THR A 38 -23.21 -28.49 17.88
C THR A 38 -21.95 -28.03 18.63
N PRO A 39 -21.41 -26.82 18.41
CA PRO A 39 -20.39 -26.29 19.30
C PRO A 39 -21.04 -26.07 20.68
N PRO A 40 -20.39 -26.45 21.79
CA PRO A 40 -20.94 -26.13 23.10
C PRO A 40 -21.02 -24.60 23.22
N ALA A 41 -22.25 -24.11 23.38
CA ALA A 41 -22.51 -22.83 23.98
C ALA A 41 -22.09 -22.93 25.45
N GLU A 42 -20.83 -22.60 25.74
CA GLU A 42 -20.36 -22.42 27.11
C GLU A 42 -20.65 -20.98 27.53
N THR A 43 -21.74 -20.84 28.25
CA THR A 43 -22.08 -19.65 29.02
C THR A 43 -21.47 -19.78 30.41
N ALA A 44 -20.91 -18.67 30.88
CA ALA A 44 -20.52 -18.32 32.25
C ALA A 44 -19.13 -18.74 32.73
N GLU A 45 -18.23 -17.74 32.83
CA GLU A 45 -17.72 -17.37 34.16
C GLU A 45 -17.40 -15.87 34.20
N THR A 46 -18.24 -15.13 34.93
CA THR A 46 -17.95 -13.79 35.41
C THR A 46 -17.28 -13.96 36.78
N ALA A 47 -15.99 -13.66 36.88
CA ALA A 47 -15.29 -13.49 38.15
C ALA A 47 -14.20 -12.42 38.01
N GLU A 48 -14.61 -11.19 38.34
CA GLU A 48 -13.89 -10.23 39.17
C GLU A 48 -12.38 -10.48 39.40
N VAL A 49 -11.53 -9.72 38.70
CA VAL A 49 -10.22 -9.33 39.26
C VAL A 49 -10.32 -7.84 39.56
N ALA A 50 -10.81 -7.57 40.76
CA ALA A 50 -10.63 -6.32 41.44
C ALA A 50 -9.14 -6.10 41.75
N ASP A 51 -8.74 -4.85 41.54
CA ASP A 51 -7.85 -4.10 42.40
C ASP A 51 -6.37 -4.54 42.47
N ARG A 52 -5.55 -3.87 41.65
CA ARG A 52 -4.27 -3.31 42.10
C ARG A 52 -4.07 -1.95 41.46
N ALA A 53 -4.76 -0.94 41.98
CA ALA A 53 -4.34 0.45 41.81
C ALA A 53 -2.94 0.62 42.43
N ALA A 54 -1.91 0.60 41.60
CA ALA A 54 -0.58 1.02 41.99
C ALA A 54 -0.61 2.55 42.17
N THR A 55 -0.84 2.99 43.41
CA THR A 55 -0.54 4.34 43.88
C THR A 55 0.93 4.63 43.61
N ILE A 56 1.21 5.38 42.55
CA ILE A 56 2.49 6.03 42.35
C ILE A 56 2.44 7.30 43.20
N GLU A 57 3.22 7.31 44.27
CA GLU A 57 3.55 8.54 45.03
C GLU A 57 4.24 9.52 44.07
N ILE A 58 3.50 10.54 43.67
CA ILE A 58 4.04 11.71 42.98
C ILE A 58 4.69 12.56 44.08
N ALA A 59 6.02 12.52 44.15
CA ALA A 59 6.80 13.43 44.97
C ALA A 59 6.62 14.85 44.43
N ASP A 60 5.97 15.68 45.24
CA ASP A 60 5.83 17.12 45.09
C ASP A 60 7.22 17.76 45.21
N ILE A 61 7.76 18.25 44.09
CA ILE A 61 8.97 19.08 44.07
C ILE A 61 8.54 20.53 43.92
N GLU A 62 8.51 21.23 45.05
CA GLU A 62 8.30 22.68 45.12
C GLU A 62 9.48 23.40 44.43
N PRO A 63 9.26 24.24 43.40
CA PRO A 63 10.32 25.06 42.84
C PRO A 63 10.59 26.26 43.76
N THR A 64 11.74 26.22 44.46
CA THR A 64 12.28 27.36 45.20
C THR A 64 12.91 28.35 44.22
N ASP A 65 12.17 29.40 43.85
CA ASP A 65 12.69 30.55 43.13
C ASP A 65 13.46 31.47 44.10
N GLU A 66 14.79 31.33 44.16
CA GLU A 66 15.67 32.27 44.86
C GLU A 66 16.04 33.43 43.91
N PRO A 67 15.74 34.71 44.24
CA PRO A 67 16.11 35.83 43.40
C PRO A 67 17.64 36.05 43.44
N THR A 68 18.31 35.70 42.36
CA THR A 68 19.73 36.01 42.13
C THR A 68 19.89 37.52 41.95
N ASN A 69 20.58 38.16 42.90
CA ASN A 69 20.94 39.57 42.85
C ASN A 69 21.81 39.86 41.60
N ALA A 70 21.32 40.76 40.74
CA ALA A 70 22.02 41.22 39.55
C ALA A 70 23.23 42.11 39.91
N PRO A 71 24.40 41.95 39.26
CA PRO A 71 25.55 42.81 39.51
C PRO A 71 25.34 44.21 38.91
N THR A 72 25.72 45.22 39.69
CA THR A 72 25.80 46.64 39.31
C THR A 72 26.71 46.85 38.09
N PRO A 73 26.29 47.59 37.05
CA PRO A 73 27.16 47.92 35.93
C PRO A 73 28.26 48.89 36.37
N THR A 74 29.50 48.54 36.05
CA THR A 74 30.69 49.37 36.20
C THR A 74 30.78 50.33 35.01
N ASP A 75 30.89 51.64 35.28
CA ASP A 75 31.12 52.64 34.23
C ASP A 75 32.51 52.44 33.59
N GLU A 76 32.52 52.02 32.32
CA GLU A 76 33.72 51.90 31.49
C GLU A 76 34.04 53.24 30.81
N PRO A 77 35.31 53.70 30.78
CA PRO A 77 35.66 55.00 30.24
C PRO A 77 35.38 55.07 28.72
N THR A 78 34.59 56.06 28.32
CA THR A 78 34.27 56.38 26.94
C THR A 78 35.53 56.82 26.19
N ALA A 79 35.97 56.02 25.21
CA ALA A 79 37.06 56.39 24.30
C ALA A 79 36.65 57.57 23.40
N VAL A 80 37.55 58.54 23.25
CA VAL A 80 37.38 59.72 22.39
C VAL A 80 37.44 59.28 20.91
N PRO A 81 36.48 59.68 20.05
CA PRO A 81 36.48 59.27 18.65
C PRO A 81 37.69 59.86 17.90
N THR A 82 38.37 58.98 17.16
CA THR A 82 39.42 59.35 16.20
C THR A 82 38.75 59.71 14.88
N GLU A 83 39.06 60.87 14.31
CA GLU A 83 38.50 61.30 13.03
C GLU A 83 38.93 60.36 11.89
N GLU A 84 37.97 59.60 11.37
CA GLU A 84 38.15 58.67 10.26
C GLU A 84 38.15 59.43 8.91
N PRO A 85 39.07 59.11 7.97
CA PRO A 85 39.15 59.83 6.70
C PRO A 85 37.87 59.69 5.89
N THR A 86 37.31 60.83 5.47
CA THR A 86 36.14 60.90 4.60
C THR A 86 36.44 60.26 3.24
N ALA A 87 35.81 59.12 2.94
CA ALA A 87 35.94 58.46 1.65
C ALA A 87 35.34 59.30 0.51
N VAL A 88 36.07 59.40 -0.60
CA VAL A 88 35.64 60.10 -1.82
C VAL A 88 34.54 59.27 -2.51
N PRO A 89 33.45 59.87 -3.04
CA PRO A 89 32.39 59.12 -3.68
C PRO A 89 32.90 58.38 -4.92
N SER A 90 32.77 57.06 -4.90
CA SER A 90 33.04 56.18 -6.05
C SER A 90 31.90 56.27 -7.05
N SER A 91 32.21 56.37 -8.34
CA SER A 91 31.23 56.44 -9.43
C SER A 91 30.34 55.20 -9.43
N THR A 92 29.04 55.39 -9.29
CA THR A 92 28.03 54.33 -9.33
C THR A 92 28.04 53.66 -10.72
N PRO A 93 28.21 52.33 -10.83
CA PRO A 93 28.16 51.66 -12.12
C PRO A 93 26.75 51.78 -12.73
N LEU A 94 26.69 52.03 -14.03
CA LEU A 94 25.46 52.05 -14.82
C LEU A 94 24.81 50.65 -14.79
N PRO A 95 23.46 50.54 -14.73
CA PRO A 95 22.80 49.23 -14.74
C PRO A 95 23.16 48.47 -16.02
N THR A 96 23.69 47.26 -15.84
CA THR A 96 23.94 46.29 -16.91
C THR A 96 22.61 45.72 -17.40
N ASP A 97 22.42 45.64 -18.71
CA ASP A 97 21.23 45.03 -19.31
C ASP A 97 20.98 43.62 -18.74
N THR A 98 19.77 43.42 -18.23
CA THR A 98 19.35 42.13 -17.69
C THR A 98 19.17 41.15 -18.86
N PRO A 99 19.79 39.95 -18.84
CA PRO A 99 19.62 38.99 -19.92
C PRO A 99 18.15 38.60 -20.04
N ILE A 100 17.64 38.64 -21.28
CA ILE A 100 16.29 38.17 -21.59
C ILE A 100 16.24 36.65 -21.34
N PRO A 101 15.24 36.13 -20.61
CA PRO A 101 15.12 34.70 -20.37
C PRO A 101 14.98 33.97 -21.71
N THR A 102 15.91 33.07 -21.99
CA THR A 102 15.83 32.14 -23.11
C THR A 102 14.62 31.22 -22.88
N ALA A 103 13.77 31.05 -23.90
CA ALA A 103 12.63 30.15 -23.81
C ALA A 103 13.10 28.74 -23.41
N THR A 104 12.55 28.22 -22.31
CA THR A 104 12.76 26.83 -21.90
C THR A 104 12.21 25.92 -23.01
N PRO A 105 12.99 24.92 -23.49
CA PRO A 105 12.48 23.97 -24.47
C PRO A 105 11.24 23.27 -23.92
N PRO A 106 10.26 22.93 -24.77
CA PRO A 106 9.10 22.15 -24.34
C PRO A 106 9.58 20.83 -23.70
N PRO A 107 8.88 20.32 -22.68
CA PRO A 107 9.25 19.07 -22.03
C PRO A 107 9.34 17.97 -23.08
N ALA A 108 10.43 17.20 -23.03
CA ALA A 108 10.63 16.07 -23.93
C ALA A 108 9.42 15.14 -23.84
N THR A 109 8.82 14.82 -24.98
CA THR A 109 7.77 13.80 -25.05
C THR A 109 8.37 12.49 -24.56
N ALA A 110 7.81 11.91 -23.50
CA ALA A 110 8.29 10.65 -22.95
C ALA A 110 8.29 9.58 -24.05
N THR A 111 9.46 9.05 -24.38
CA THR A 111 9.56 7.84 -25.20
C THR A 111 8.81 6.72 -24.47
N PRO A 112 7.83 6.05 -25.09
CA PRO A 112 7.14 4.95 -24.44
C PRO A 112 8.18 3.86 -24.14
N VAL A 113 8.40 3.60 -22.85
CA VAL A 113 9.24 2.49 -22.42
C VAL A 113 8.49 1.20 -22.80
N PRO A 114 9.13 0.22 -23.46
CA PRO A 114 8.44 -0.98 -23.88
C PRO A 114 7.81 -1.69 -22.68
N LEU A 115 6.52 -2.05 -22.80
CA LEU A 115 5.69 -2.66 -21.74
C LEU A 115 6.29 -3.95 -21.13
N ALA A 116 7.19 -4.62 -21.85
CA ALA A 116 7.90 -5.82 -21.37
C ALA A 116 9.10 -5.53 -20.45
N ALA A 117 9.39 -4.27 -20.13
CA ALA A 117 10.54 -3.87 -19.33
C ALA A 117 10.27 -3.84 -17.81
N TYR A 118 9.02 -4.00 -17.38
CA TYR A 118 8.63 -3.82 -15.98
C TYR A 118 7.67 -4.90 -15.48
N PRO A 119 7.58 -5.09 -14.15
CA PRO A 119 6.45 -5.74 -13.55
C PRO A 119 5.12 -5.06 -13.91
N GLU A 120 4.05 -5.84 -14.01
CA GLU A 120 2.71 -5.35 -14.34
C GLU A 120 1.67 -5.81 -13.34
N ILE A 121 0.57 -5.06 -13.26
CA ILE A 121 -0.62 -5.45 -12.49
C ILE A 121 -1.44 -6.42 -13.35
N THR A 122 -1.62 -7.63 -12.84
CA THR A 122 -2.37 -8.69 -13.52
C THR A 122 -3.83 -8.81 -13.03
N ALA A 123 -4.09 -8.45 -11.78
CA ALA A 123 -5.43 -8.44 -11.21
C ALA A 123 -5.57 -7.41 -10.09
N VAL A 124 -6.78 -6.85 -9.97
CA VAL A 124 -7.22 -6.04 -8.83
C VAL A 124 -8.51 -6.65 -8.33
N ASN A 125 -8.50 -7.18 -7.11
CA ASN A 125 -9.69 -7.68 -6.45
C ASN A 125 -10.10 -6.68 -5.38
N LYS A 126 -11.11 -5.88 -5.72
CA LYS A 126 -11.65 -4.84 -4.82
C LYS A 126 -12.31 -5.48 -3.61
N GLN A 127 -13.21 -6.45 -3.81
CA GLN A 127 -13.94 -7.07 -2.69
C GLN A 127 -13.03 -7.72 -1.64
N ALA A 128 -11.89 -8.28 -2.06
CA ALA A 128 -10.93 -8.94 -1.18
C ALA A 128 -9.68 -8.08 -0.88
N GLU A 129 -9.65 -6.84 -1.37
CA GLU A 129 -8.61 -5.83 -1.15
C GLU A 129 -7.18 -6.31 -1.42
N TYR A 130 -6.96 -6.84 -2.62
CA TYR A 130 -5.61 -7.19 -3.08
C TYR A 130 -5.35 -6.92 -4.55
N VAL A 131 -4.06 -6.81 -4.86
CA VAL A 131 -3.52 -6.67 -6.22
C VAL A 131 -2.51 -7.80 -6.45
N ASP A 132 -2.61 -8.46 -7.61
CA ASP A 132 -1.60 -9.42 -8.06
C ASP A 132 -0.69 -8.74 -9.08
N ILE A 133 0.61 -8.66 -8.78
CA ILE A 133 1.64 -8.11 -9.64
C ILE A 133 2.51 -9.24 -10.16
N ARG A 134 2.83 -9.22 -11.46
CA ARG A 134 3.73 -10.19 -12.08
C ARG A 134 4.97 -9.52 -12.63
N ASN A 135 6.15 -10.06 -12.30
CA ASN A 135 7.39 -9.68 -12.97
C ASN A 135 7.45 -10.40 -14.32
N ASN A 136 7.03 -9.74 -15.38
CA ASN A 136 7.08 -10.28 -16.74
C ASN A 136 8.44 -10.09 -17.43
N THR A 137 9.42 -9.52 -16.72
CA THR A 137 10.76 -9.32 -17.28
C THR A 137 11.55 -10.63 -17.28
N GLY A 138 12.62 -10.67 -18.08
CA GLY A 138 13.54 -11.82 -18.13
C GLY A 138 14.56 -11.85 -16.98
N ALA A 139 14.46 -10.95 -16.00
CA ALA A 139 15.43 -10.78 -14.92
C ALA A 139 14.74 -10.47 -13.59
N ASP A 140 15.48 -10.65 -12.50
CA ASP A 140 15.01 -10.24 -11.17
C ASP A 140 14.96 -8.72 -11.08
N VAL A 141 13.90 -8.19 -10.46
CA VAL A 141 13.67 -6.75 -10.30
C VAL A 141 13.84 -6.37 -8.83
N GLY A 142 14.70 -5.39 -8.56
CA GLY A 142 14.77 -4.75 -7.24
C GLY A 142 13.55 -3.85 -7.01
N MET A 143 12.86 -4.04 -5.90
CA MET A 143 11.61 -3.33 -5.57
C MET A 143 11.82 -2.04 -4.76
N ALA A 144 13.07 -1.63 -4.54
CA ALA A 144 13.38 -0.36 -3.88
C ALA A 144 12.84 0.83 -4.66
N GLY A 145 12.10 1.72 -3.99
CA GLY A 145 11.49 2.92 -4.57
C GLY A 145 10.27 2.67 -5.46
N TRP A 146 9.79 1.44 -5.57
CA TRP A 146 8.54 1.13 -6.25
C TRP A 146 7.35 1.44 -5.36
N MET A 147 6.25 1.91 -5.96
CA MET A 147 5.01 2.18 -5.23
C MET A 147 3.80 1.60 -5.95
N LEU A 148 2.91 0.99 -5.18
CA LEU A 148 1.56 0.69 -5.59
C LEU A 148 0.62 1.78 -5.02
N VAL A 149 -0.28 2.31 -5.85
CA VAL A 149 -1.11 3.48 -5.51
C VAL A 149 -2.57 3.20 -5.81
N SER A 150 -3.46 3.60 -4.89
CA SER A 150 -4.88 3.81 -5.19
C SER A 150 -5.12 5.27 -5.55
N GLU A 151 -5.78 5.56 -6.67
CA GLU A 151 -5.85 6.92 -7.23
C GLU A 151 -6.69 7.91 -6.42
N LYS A 152 -7.62 7.45 -5.58
CA LYS A 152 -8.29 8.36 -4.62
C LYS A 152 -7.63 8.27 -3.26
N GLY A 153 -7.55 9.42 -2.61
CA GLY A 153 -7.11 9.49 -1.21
C GLY A 153 -5.59 9.37 -0.99
N PRO A 154 -4.76 9.68 -2.00
CA PRO A 154 -3.34 9.26 -2.12
C PRO A 154 -2.89 8.12 -1.21
N GLN A 155 -3.49 6.95 -1.35
CA GLN A 155 -3.12 5.78 -0.56
C GLN A 155 -1.95 5.06 -1.24
N TYR A 156 -0.77 5.19 -0.63
CA TYR A 156 0.48 4.64 -1.14
C TYR A 156 0.88 3.38 -0.39
N CYS A 157 1.40 2.41 -1.14
CA CYS A 157 1.95 1.16 -0.66
C CYS A 157 3.39 1.00 -1.19
N PRO A 158 4.40 1.40 -0.39
CA PRO A 158 5.80 1.21 -0.72
C PRO A 158 6.13 -0.29 -0.81
N LEU A 159 6.86 -0.66 -1.86
CA LEU A 159 7.15 -2.07 -2.15
C LEU A 159 8.58 -2.48 -1.76
N ASP A 160 9.33 -1.59 -1.09
CA ASP A 160 10.72 -1.82 -0.67
C ASP A 160 10.89 -3.08 0.17
N GLY A 161 9.89 -3.41 0.99
CA GLY A 161 9.91 -4.59 1.86
C GLY A 161 9.91 -5.94 1.12
N ILE A 162 9.63 -5.95 -0.19
CA ILE A 162 9.74 -7.15 -1.03
C ILE A 162 11.21 -7.48 -1.33
N GLY A 163 12.09 -6.47 -1.38
CA GLY A 163 13.49 -6.64 -1.74
C GLY A 163 13.67 -7.00 -3.22
N THR A 164 13.85 -8.28 -3.51
CA THR A 164 14.07 -8.80 -4.87
C THR A 164 12.83 -9.55 -5.35
N PHE A 165 12.29 -9.14 -6.49
CA PHE A 165 11.14 -9.78 -7.12
C PHE A 165 11.60 -10.65 -8.32
N PRO A 166 11.59 -11.99 -8.20
CA PRO A 166 12.21 -12.86 -9.20
C PRO A 166 11.55 -12.80 -10.59
N ALA A 167 12.33 -13.06 -11.64
CA ALA A 167 11.83 -13.14 -13.01
C ALA A 167 10.66 -14.15 -13.14
N GLY A 168 9.57 -13.73 -13.78
CA GLY A 168 8.39 -14.57 -13.99
C GLY A 168 7.49 -14.79 -12.76
N ALA A 169 7.91 -14.35 -11.57
CA ALA A 169 7.15 -14.54 -10.33
C ALA A 169 5.90 -13.65 -10.29
N THR A 170 4.92 -14.06 -9.47
CA THR A 170 3.74 -13.27 -9.13
C THR A 170 3.70 -13.09 -7.63
N ILE A 171 3.37 -11.87 -7.18
CA ILE A 171 3.16 -11.56 -5.77
C ILE A 171 1.76 -10.99 -5.58
N ARG A 172 1.11 -11.40 -4.48
CA ARG A 172 -0.13 -10.82 -4.01
C ARG A 172 0.16 -9.78 -2.95
N ILE A 173 -0.43 -8.61 -3.14
CA ILE A 173 -0.29 -7.45 -2.26
C ILE A 173 -1.65 -7.09 -1.70
N PHE A 174 -1.81 -7.19 -0.38
CA PHE A 174 -3.03 -6.82 0.32
C PHE A 174 -3.01 -5.36 0.75
N ALA A 175 -4.14 -4.65 0.63
CA ALA A 175 -4.25 -3.29 1.14
C ALA A 175 -4.14 -3.26 2.67
N LEU A 176 -4.94 -4.09 3.32
CA LEU A 176 -5.06 -4.10 4.78
C LEU A 176 -3.89 -4.82 5.43
N ALA A 177 -3.55 -4.40 6.65
CA ALA A 177 -2.63 -5.11 7.52
C ALA A 177 -3.04 -6.59 7.64
N ARG A 178 -2.13 -7.50 7.27
CA ARG A 178 -2.31 -8.94 7.45
C ARG A 178 -1.19 -9.50 8.31
N GLN A 179 -1.50 -10.54 9.09
CA GLN A 179 -0.48 -11.32 9.80
C GLN A 179 0.56 -11.77 8.78
N THR A 180 1.85 -11.66 9.12
CA THR A 180 2.96 -11.96 8.21
C THR A 180 2.97 -13.43 7.83
N VAL A 181 2.28 -13.77 6.74
CA VAL A 181 2.36 -15.07 6.09
C VAL A 181 3.53 -15.05 5.11
N PRO A 182 4.43 -16.05 5.12
CA PRO A 182 5.51 -16.13 4.14
C PRO A 182 4.97 -16.11 2.70
N GLY A 183 5.41 -15.15 1.90
CA GLY A 183 5.01 -15.01 0.49
C GLY A 183 3.83 -14.06 0.24
N GLU A 184 3.22 -13.49 1.28
CA GLU A 184 2.23 -12.43 1.17
C GLU A 184 2.84 -11.09 1.55
N PHE A 185 2.56 -10.04 0.78
CA PHE A 185 2.94 -8.67 1.11
C PHE A 185 1.69 -7.86 1.46
N SER A 186 1.80 -6.93 2.40
CA SER A 186 0.68 -6.10 2.85
C SER A 186 1.13 -4.65 2.99
N CYS A 187 0.29 -3.73 2.53
CA CYS A 187 0.50 -2.29 2.62
C CYS A 187 0.27 -1.74 4.03
N GLY A 188 -0.38 -2.51 4.91
CA GLY A 188 -0.59 -2.12 6.31
C GLY A 188 -1.67 -1.08 6.54
N HIS A 189 -2.58 -0.84 5.59
CA HIS A 189 -3.67 0.11 5.80
C HIS A 189 -4.70 -0.42 6.81
N GLU A 190 -5.39 0.50 7.50
CA GLU A 190 -6.47 0.18 8.45
C GLU A 190 -7.85 0.07 7.79
N SER A 191 -7.98 0.55 6.54
CA SER A 191 -9.21 0.55 5.77
C SER A 191 -8.98 0.18 4.30
N GLU A 192 -10.06 -0.24 3.65
CA GLU A 192 -10.08 -0.63 2.23
C GLU A 192 -9.72 0.57 1.35
N ILE A 193 -8.80 0.38 0.40
CA ILE A 193 -8.28 1.43 -0.48
C ILE A 193 -8.80 1.29 -1.91
N TRP A 194 -9.22 0.10 -2.35
CA TRP A 194 -9.78 -0.11 -3.69
C TRP A 194 -11.30 -0.33 -3.70
N ASN A 195 -11.86 -0.86 -2.62
CA ASN A 195 -13.29 -1.05 -2.40
C ASN A 195 -13.88 0.03 -1.49
N ASN A 196 -13.65 1.28 -1.85
CA ASN A 196 -14.24 2.43 -1.16
C ASN A 196 -15.53 2.89 -1.87
N SER A 197 -16.09 4.04 -1.47
CA SER A 197 -17.35 4.58 -2.01
C SER A 197 -17.36 4.84 -3.52
N ASP A 198 -16.18 4.97 -4.14
CA ASP A 198 -16.00 5.05 -5.59
C ASP A 198 -14.83 4.15 -5.99
N PRO A 199 -15.07 2.90 -6.41
CA PRO A 199 -14.02 1.90 -6.51
C PRO A 199 -12.89 2.31 -7.46
N ASP A 200 -11.65 2.33 -6.97
CA ASP A 200 -10.52 2.93 -7.68
C ASP A 200 -9.65 1.92 -8.44
N PRO A 201 -8.96 2.36 -9.50
CA PRO A 201 -7.93 1.56 -10.14
C PRO A 201 -6.67 1.50 -9.27
N ALA A 202 -5.91 0.43 -9.43
CA ALA A 202 -4.57 0.31 -8.89
C ALA A 202 -3.55 0.78 -9.93
N VAL A 203 -2.57 1.56 -9.49
CA VAL A 203 -1.49 2.09 -10.33
C VAL A 203 -0.15 1.66 -9.78
N LEU A 204 0.70 1.09 -10.62
CA LEU A 204 2.07 0.70 -10.28
C LEU A 204 3.04 1.76 -10.82
N LEU A 205 3.81 2.33 -9.91
CA LEU A 205 4.83 3.33 -10.19
C LEU A 205 6.24 2.72 -10.02
N ALA A 206 7.06 2.89 -11.06
CA ALA A 206 8.49 2.63 -11.00
C ALA A 206 9.22 3.70 -10.16
N PRO A 207 10.49 3.45 -9.76
CA PRO A 207 11.29 4.44 -9.05
C PRO A 207 11.33 5.78 -9.80
N GLY A 208 11.09 6.87 -9.06
CA GLY A 208 10.92 8.21 -9.65
C GLY A 208 9.47 8.57 -10.03
N GLY A 209 8.49 7.70 -9.72
CA GLY A 209 7.07 8.00 -9.85
C GLY A 209 6.49 7.82 -11.26
N VAL A 210 7.19 7.09 -12.13
CA VAL A 210 6.72 6.83 -13.49
C VAL A 210 5.69 5.70 -13.46
N GLU A 211 4.47 5.96 -13.94
CA GLU A 211 3.45 4.91 -14.11
C GLU A 211 3.88 3.90 -15.17
N VAL A 212 3.86 2.62 -14.81
CA VAL A 212 4.20 1.50 -15.71
C VAL A 212 3.06 0.51 -15.91
N SER A 213 2.07 0.49 -15.01
CA SER A 213 0.90 -0.37 -15.13
C SER A 213 -0.30 0.19 -14.37
N ARG A 214 -1.50 -0.08 -14.87
CA ARG A 214 -2.78 0.33 -14.29
C ARG A 214 -3.86 -0.72 -14.54
N ARG A 215 -4.72 -0.96 -13.55
CA ARG A 215 -5.87 -1.89 -13.66
C ARG A 215 -7.06 -1.46 -12.83
#